data_AF-A0A1B6VZE2-F1
#
_entry.id   AF-A0A1B6VZE2-F1
#
_cell.length_a   1.000
_cell.length_b   1.000
_cell.length_c   1.000
_cell.angle_alpha   90.00
_cell.angle_beta   90.00
_cell.angle_gamma   90.00
#
_symmetry.space_group_name_H-M   'P 1'
#
loop_
_entity.id
_entity.type
_entity.pdbx_description
1 polymer ?
#
loop_
_entity_poly.entity_id
_entity_poly.type
_entity_poly.pdbx_seq_one_letter_code
_entity_poly.pdbx_strand_id
1 'polypeptide(L)'
;MQVLKKEITELKKKLDVRYPIDVEDGLYKKEDIFKVLNDAYNLLDTFKPYSDDIDVAFMKSNVRQNIKQITRLLENQKWVEFNRLLPTIRSTIYQTWLFISVNKDLYINYIISIHEGISALENERSKLKNELILYRDKLNEFVELSDQIKSDRDQFEQLRKDFFNLKQKLESNYNEWEESFSSIESDAKETGQLREQIKDIHNEANQIVGSLRTNDTKVISILQSSERLDAKSKLTDDRINESYNELEKLKEKFHKQRQDIQNIVEDANRASMAGSFKTKVDELEKPLKSSQYITYGALIITAAISAWLLFESGFSDQRNFDLTSFLVKLPVVIPFVFIAWLSNKRNAYLFRLREDYAYKYASAMAFEGYKKQVQEYNQDMLEQLLKIALDNLGEKPHKVFDKEIKASPVDDTVSHMKDLAKIAKDGINDIINPINNKKE
;
A
#
# COMPACT_ATOMS: atom_id res chain seq x y z
N MET A 1 -31.14 -108.03 91.66
CA MET A 1 -32.60 -107.85 91.85
C MET A 1 -33.34 -109.15 92.09
N GLN A 2 -33.09 -110.21 91.31
CA GLN A 2 -33.75 -111.51 91.50
C GLN A 2 -33.64 -112.07 92.93
N VAL A 3 -32.48 -111.89 93.59
CA VAL A 3 -32.28 -112.33 94.98
C VAL A 3 -33.22 -111.61 95.95
N LEU A 4 -33.33 -110.28 95.90
CA LEU A 4 -34.25 -109.53 96.77
C LEU A 4 -35.72 -109.85 96.48
N LYS A 5 -36.07 -110.02 95.19
CA LYS A 5 -37.40 -110.45 94.80
C LYS A 5 -37.77 -111.79 95.43
N LYS A 6 -36.83 -112.74 95.42
CA LYS A 6 -36.99 -114.03 96.11
C LYS A 6 -37.16 -113.84 97.61
N GLU A 7 -36.31 -113.03 98.25
CA GLU A 7 -36.39 -112.73 99.69
C GLU A 7 -37.73 -112.07 100.09
N ILE A 8 -38.26 -111.13 99.29
CA ILE A 8 -39.58 -110.52 99.50
C ILE A 8 -40.69 -111.55 99.33
N THR A 9 -40.61 -112.43 98.32
CA THR A 9 -41.59 -113.51 98.13
C THR A 9 -41.58 -114.50 99.29
N GLU A 10 -40.40 -114.84 99.82
CA GLU A 10 -40.26 -115.68 101.00
C GLU A 10 -40.84 -115.01 102.25
N LEU A 11 -40.58 -113.70 102.44
CA LEU A 11 -41.18 -112.93 103.52
C LEU A 11 -42.71 -112.92 103.43
N LYS A 12 -43.28 -112.70 102.23
CA LYS A 12 -44.73 -112.76 102.00
C LYS A 12 -45.33 -114.12 102.40
N LYS A 13 -44.67 -115.22 102.03
CA LYS A 13 -45.10 -116.57 102.41
C LYS A 13 -45.08 -116.76 103.93
N LYS A 14 -44.02 -116.31 104.62
CA LYS A 14 -43.95 -116.36 106.08
C LYS A 14 -45.03 -115.51 106.74
N LEU A 15 -45.32 -114.35 106.16
CA LEU A 15 -46.32 -113.41 106.65
C LEU A 15 -47.74 -113.97 106.51
N ASP A 16 -48.02 -114.68 105.42
CA ASP A 16 -49.32 -115.29 105.18
C ASP A 16 -49.71 -116.27 106.30
N VAL A 17 -48.72 -117.03 106.79
CA VAL A 17 -48.90 -118.07 107.81
C VAL A 17 -48.88 -117.50 109.23
N ARG A 18 -48.02 -116.51 109.52
CA ARG A 18 -47.72 -116.10 110.91
C ARG A 18 -48.37 -114.80 111.36
N TYR A 19 -48.80 -113.94 110.44
CA TYR A 19 -49.41 -112.66 110.82
C TYR A 19 -50.85 -112.88 111.31
N PRO A 20 -51.26 -112.25 112.43
CA PRO A 20 -52.59 -112.44 112.99
C PRO A 20 -53.69 -112.01 112.01
N ILE A 21 -54.80 -112.74 112.01
CA ILE A 21 -56.00 -112.44 111.20
C ILE A 21 -56.76 -111.27 111.84
N ASP A 22 -56.86 -111.28 113.17
CA ASP A 22 -57.46 -110.20 113.97
C ASP A 22 -56.36 -109.26 114.47
N VAL A 23 -56.34 -108.06 113.92
CA VAL A 23 -55.24 -107.09 114.09
C VAL A 23 -55.55 -106.17 115.28
N GLU A 24 -54.64 -106.06 116.25
CA GLU A 24 -54.76 -105.11 117.37
C GLU A 24 -54.80 -103.66 116.86
N ASP A 25 -55.45 -102.78 117.63
CA ASP A 25 -55.60 -101.37 117.27
C ASP A 25 -54.23 -100.68 117.12
N GLY A 26 -54.00 -100.05 115.96
CA GLY A 26 -52.71 -99.42 115.61
C GLY A 26 -51.73 -100.29 114.79
N LEU A 27 -52.06 -101.54 114.46
CA LEU A 27 -51.27 -102.37 113.55
C LEU A 27 -51.79 -102.31 112.09
N TYR A 28 -50.90 -102.43 111.10
CA TYR A 28 -51.28 -102.46 109.67
C TYR A 28 -52.08 -103.72 109.32
N LYS A 29 -53.11 -103.56 108.48
CA LYS A 29 -53.86 -104.70 107.96
C LYS A 29 -52.96 -105.55 107.07
N LYS A 30 -53.19 -106.86 107.08
CA LYS A 30 -52.47 -107.83 106.24
C LYS A 30 -52.49 -107.42 104.76
N GLU A 31 -53.64 -106.97 104.24
CA GLU A 31 -53.79 -106.49 102.87
C GLU A 31 -52.85 -105.32 102.52
N ASP A 32 -52.74 -104.33 103.42
CA ASP A 32 -51.87 -103.16 103.24
C ASP A 32 -50.40 -103.55 103.26
N ILE A 33 -50.03 -104.51 104.13
CA ILE A 33 -48.68 -105.07 104.19
C ILE A 33 -48.33 -105.76 102.87
N PHE A 34 -49.23 -106.60 102.35
CA PHE A 34 -49.02 -107.26 101.05
C PHE A 34 -48.92 -106.25 99.92
N LYS A 35 -49.71 -105.17 99.94
CA LYS A 35 -49.62 -104.07 98.98
C LYS A 35 -48.24 -103.40 99.01
N VAL A 36 -47.73 -103.04 100.20
CA VAL A 36 -46.39 -102.46 100.36
C VAL A 36 -45.30 -103.38 99.80
N LEU A 37 -45.41 -104.69 100.06
CA LEU A 37 -44.44 -105.67 99.57
C LEU A 37 -44.61 -105.99 98.07
N ASN A 38 -45.81 -105.86 97.51
CA ASN A 38 -46.06 -105.96 96.06
C ASN A 38 -45.47 -104.75 95.32
N ASP A 39 -45.71 -103.54 95.83
CA ASP A 39 -45.13 -102.31 95.29
C ASP A 39 -43.60 -102.38 95.32
N ALA A 40 -43.01 -102.74 96.46
CA ALA A 40 -41.57 -102.94 96.59
C ALA A 40 -41.04 -103.96 95.57
N TYR A 41 -41.75 -105.08 95.42
CA TYR A 41 -41.37 -106.13 94.46
C TYR A 41 -41.38 -105.61 93.01
N ASN A 42 -42.41 -104.88 92.62
CA ASN A 42 -42.56 -104.35 91.27
C ASN A 42 -41.52 -103.25 90.98
N LEU A 43 -41.27 -102.36 91.95
CA LEU A 43 -40.23 -101.32 91.84
C LEU A 43 -38.84 -101.91 91.61
N LEU A 44 -38.53 -103.12 92.12
CA LEU A 44 -37.22 -103.73 91.87
C LEU A 44 -36.94 -104.04 90.38
N ASP A 45 -37.97 -104.15 89.52
CA ASP A 45 -37.75 -104.35 88.08
C ASP A 45 -37.18 -103.11 87.38
N THR A 46 -37.51 -101.91 87.87
CA THR A 46 -37.07 -100.65 87.24
C THR A 46 -35.56 -100.45 87.35
N PHE A 47 -34.91 -101.15 88.28
CA PHE A 47 -33.46 -101.11 88.50
C PHE A 47 -32.66 -102.14 87.67
N LYS A 48 -33.29 -102.96 86.81
CA LYS A 48 -32.56 -103.90 85.95
C LYS A 48 -31.45 -103.24 85.11
N PRO A 49 -31.66 -102.05 84.50
CA PRO A 49 -30.61 -101.37 83.73
C PRO A 49 -29.49 -100.78 84.59
N TYR A 50 -29.69 -100.68 85.92
CA TYR A 50 -28.80 -100.02 86.87
C TYR A 50 -28.18 -101.03 87.83
N SER A 51 -27.97 -102.27 87.37
CA SER A 51 -27.54 -103.37 88.25
C SER A 51 -26.21 -103.11 88.95
N ASP A 52 -25.35 -102.34 88.31
CA ASP A 52 -23.94 -102.10 88.67
C ASP A 52 -23.74 -100.75 89.36
N ASP A 53 -24.80 -99.97 89.51
CA ASP A 53 -24.79 -98.68 90.20
C ASP A 53 -24.58 -98.88 91.72
N ILE A 54 -23.73 -98.04 92.31
CA ILE A 54 -23.33 -98.15 93.71
C ILE A 54 -24.49 -97.91 94.68
N ASP A 55 -25.41 -96.99 94.35
CA ASP A 55 -26.59 -96.69 95.15
C ASP A 55 -27.58 -97.85 95.09
N VAL A 56 -27.65 -98.52 93.93
CA VAL A 56 -28.41 -99.76 93.77
C VAL A 56 -27.80 -100.90 94.59
N ALA A 57 -26.46 -100.97 94.70
CA ALA A 57 -25.78 -101.94 95.56
C ALA A 57 -26.05 -101.70 97.05
N PHE A 58 -25.98 -100.44 97.50
CA PHE A 58 -26.31 -100.05 98.87
C PHE A 58 -27.78 -100.30 99.21
N MET A 59 -28.70 -99.93 98.32
CA MET A 59 -30.11 -100.25 98.45
C MET A 59 -30.34 -101.75 98.61
N LYS A 60 -29.69 -102.58 97.78
CA LYS A 60 -29.81 -104.04 97.90
C LYS A 60 -29.35 -104.56 99.26
N SER A 61 -28.22 -104.04 99.76
CA SER A 61 -27.70 -104.41 101.08
C SER A 61 -28.66 -104.03 102.20
N ASN A 62 -29.13 -102.78 102.20
CA ASN A 62 -30.02 -102.24 103.23
C ASN A 62 -31.38 -102.94 103.23
N VAL A 63 -31.98 -103.15 102.06
CA VAL A 63 -33.26 -103.87 101.93
C VAL A 63 -33.12 -105.30 102.42
N ARG A 64 -32.04 -106.01 102.07
CA ARG A 64 -31.78 -107.37 102.59
C ARG A 64 -31.65 -107.39 104.11
N GLN A 65 -30.93 -106.42 104.69
CA GLN A 65 -30.81 -106.32 106.14
C GLN A 65 -32.16 -106.06 106.80
N ASN A 66 -32.96 -105.15 106.23
CA ASN A 66 -34.31 -104.88 106.71
C ASN A 66 -35.20 -106.12 106.62
N ILE A 67 -35.20 -106.85 105.50
CA ILE A 67 -35.95 -108.10 105.34
C ILE A 67 -35.53 -109.12 106.42
N LYS A 68 -34.23 -109.29 106.68
CA LYS A 68 -33.74 -110.19 107.73
C LYS A 68 -34.23 -109.77 109.11
N GLN A 69 -34.17 -108.48 109.44
CA GLN A 69 -34.65 -107.96 110.72
C GLN A 69 -36.17 -108.13 110.87
N ILE A 70 -36.93 -107.76 109.83
CA ILE A 70 -38.39 -107.90 109.76
C ILE A 70 -38.79 -109.38 109.90
N THR A 71 -38.07 -110.29 109.26
CA THR A 71 -38.31 -111.74 109.38
C THR A 71 -38.10 -112.23 110.81
N ARG A 72 -37.05 -111.76 111.50
CA ARG A 72 -36.81 -112.10 112.92
C ARG A 72 -37.90 -111.54 113.83
N LEU A 73 -38.37 -110.31 113.58
CA LEU A 73 -39.46 -109.72 114.35
C LEU A 73 -40.78 -110.46 114.15
N LEU A 74 -41.04 -110.90 112.91
CA LEU A 74 -42.18 -111.76 112.57
C LEU A 74 -42.12 -113.12 113.28
N GLU A 75 -40.93 -113.73 113.36
CA GLU A 75 -40.73 -115.01 114.06
C GLU A 75 -40.89 -114.88 115.57
N ASN A 76 -40.46 -113.75 116.14
CA ASN A 76 -40.56 -113.43 117.57
C ASN A 76 -41.88 -112.75 117.97
N GLN A 77 -42.84 -112.62 117.05
CA GLN A 77 -44.16 -112.00 117.26
C GLN A 77 -44.11 -110.56 117.82
N LYS A 78 -43.08 -109.78 117.45
CA LYS A 78 -42.93 -108.37 117.85
C LYS A 78 -43.63 -107.44 116.84
N TRP A 79 -44.94 -107.29 116.99
CA TRP A 79 -45.81 -106.67 115.96
C TRP A 79 -45.61 -105.16 115.76
N VAL A 80 -45.38 -104.41 116.84
CA VAL A 80 -45.20 -102.95 116.78
C VAL A 80 -43.91 -102.60 116.03
N GLU A 81 -42.78 -103.22 116.39
CA GLU A 81 -41.51 -103.00 115.70
C GLU A 81 -41.53 -103.54 114.26
N PHE A 82 -42.23 -104.66 114.04
CA PHE A 82 -42.44 -105.21 112.70
C PHE A 82 -43.15 -104.17 111.80
N ASN A 83 -44.27 -103.61 112.25
CA ASN A 83 -45.04 -102.64 111.46
C ASN A 83 -44.24 -101.36 111.24
N ARG A 84 -43.45 -100.90 112.22
CA ARG A 84 -42.57 -99.74 112.03
C ARG A 84 -41.51 -99.97 110.95
N LEU A 85 -40.91 -101.16 110.91
CA LEU A 85 -39.83 -101.46 109.97
C LEU A 85 -40.31 -101.90 108.59
N LEU A 86 -41.48 -102.50 108.47
CA LEU A 86 -41.96 -103.05 107.20
C LEU A 86 -42.00 -102.02 106.04
N PRO A 87 -42.54 -100.79 106.21
CA PRO A 87 -42.54 -99.78 105.15
C PRO A 87 -41.16 -99.37 104.66
N THR A 88 -40.11 -99.57 105.46
CA THR A 88 -38.74 -99.20 105.10
C THR A 88 -38.24 -99.96 103.88
N ILE A 89 -38.73 -101.20 103.64
CA ILE A 89 -38.39 -101.95 102.41
C ILE A 89 -38.79 -101.14 101.18
N ARG A 90 -40.05 -100.71 101.09
CA ARG A 90 -40.57 -99.94 99.95
C ARG A 90 -39.94 -98.55 99.89
N SER A 91 -39.80 -97.87 101.04
CA SER A 91 -39.25 -96.52 101.10
C SER A 91 -37.81 -96.46 100.60
N THR A 92 -36.94 -97.37 101.02
CA THR A 92 -35.53 -97.40 100.56
C THR A 92 -35.46 -97.65 99.06
N ILE A 93 -36.23 -98.61 98.54
CA ILE A 93 -36.28 -98.89 97.10
C ILE A 93 -36.76 -97.66 96.33
N TYR A 94 -37.82 -97.00 96.80
CA TYR A 94 -38.40 -95.84 96.13
C TYR A 94 -37.47 -94.61 96.15
N GLN A 95 -36.80 -94.33 97.27
CA GLN A 95 -35.85 -93.21 97.38
C GLN A 95 -34.65 -93.40 96.45
N THR A 96 -34.10 -94.62 96.37
CA THR A 96 -33.02 -94.92 95.42
C THR A 96 -33.49 -94.77 93.96
N TRP A 97 -34.74 -95.11 93.66
CA TRP A 97 -35.29 -94.96 92.31
C TRP A 97 -35.41 -93.49 91.91
N LEU A 98 -35.92 -92.65 92.83
CA LEU A 98 -36.03 -91.21 92.63
C LEU A 98 -34.66 -90.57 92.42
N PHE A 99 -33.66 -90.96 93.21
CA PHE A 99 -32.29 -90.44 93.09
C PHE A 99 -31.67 -90.76 91.72
N ILE A 100 -31.80 -91.99 91.24
CA ILE A 100 -31.21 -92.43 89.96
C ILE A 100 -31.94 -91.83 88.76
N SER A 101 -33.28 -91.71 88.82
CA SER A 101 -34.07 -91.13 87.72
C SER A 101 -33.80 -89.64 87.54
N VAL A 102 -33.82 -88.86 88.62
CA VAL A 102 -33.62 -87.40 88.57
C VAL A 102 -32.20 -87.03 88.11
N ASN A 103 -31.16 -87.73 88.57
CA ASN A 103 -29.78 -87.45 88.16
C ASN A 103 -29.53 -87.74 86.66
N LYS A 104 -30.19 -88.75 86.10
CA LYS A 104 -30.05 -89.08 84.67
C LYS A 104 -30.67 -88.02 83.78
N ASP A 105 -31.85 -87.50 84.12
CA ASP A 105 -32.51 -86.45 83.35
C ASP A 105 -31.73 -85.13 83.40
N LEU A 106 -31.15 -84.80 84.57
CA LEU A 106 -30.24 -83.64 84.70
C LEU A 106 -28.98 -83.79 83.83
N TYR A 107 -28.37 -84.98 83.81
CA TYR A 107 -27.18 -85.25 82.99
C TYR A 107 -27.50 -85.21 81.48
N ILE A 108 -28.64 -85.78 81.07
CA ILE A 108 -29.09 -85.74 79.67
C ILE A 108 -29.37 -84.30 79.24
N ASN A 109 -30.10 -83.52 80.05
CA ASN A 109 -30.39 -82.12 79.75
C ASN A 109 -29.11 -81.27 79.70
N TYR A 110 -28.14 -81.53 80.59
CA TYR A 110 -26.84 -80.88 80.55
C TYR A 110 -26.07 -81.19 79.26
N ILE A 111 -26.03 -82.46 78.83
CA ILE A 111 -25.41 -82.86 77.55
C ILE A 111 -26.10 -82.19 76.37
N ILE A 112 -27.43 -82.17 76.34
CA ILE A 112 -28.20 -81.51 75.27
C ILE A 112 -27.85 -80.02 75.21
N SER A 113 -27.81 -79.32 76.36
CA SER A 113 -27.46 -77.90 76.41
C SER A 113 -26.03 -77.61 75.94
N ILE A 114 -25.07 -78.49 76.26
CA ILE A 114 -23.70 -78.38 75.76
C ILE A 114 -23.67 -78.60 74.24
N HIS A 115 -24.36 -79.62 73.75
CA HIS A 115 -24.39 -79.93 72.32
C HIS A 115 -25.01 -78.78 71.52
N GLU A 116 -26.14 -78.24 71.97
CA GLU A 116 -26.77 -77.05 71.37
C GLU A 116 -25.83 -75.85 71.39
N GLY A 117 -25.13 -75.62 72.51
CA GLY A 117 -24.11 -74.56 72.62
C GLY A 117 -22.95 -74.74 71.64
N ILE A 118 -22.43 -75.97 71.49
CA ILE A 118 -21.36 -76.28 70.52
C ILE A 118 -21.85 -76.05 69.09
N SER A 119 -23.04 -76.53 68.74
CA SER A 119 -23.61 -76.34 67.40
C SER A 119 -23.84 -74.86 67.08
N ALA A 120 -24.28 -74.05 68.05
CA ALA A 120 -24.42 -72.61 67.88
C ALA A 120 -23.07 -71.93 67.62
N LEU A 121 -22.04 -72.27 68.40
CA LEU A 121 -20.67 -71.75 68.21
C LEU A 121 -20.07 -72.18 66.86
N GLU A 122 -20.32 -73.41 66.41
CA GLU A 122 -19.87 -73.87 65.09
C GLU A 122 -20.53 -73.08 63.95
N ASN A 123 -21.82 -72.76 64.09
CA ASN A 123 -22.55 -71.93 63.14
C ASN A 123 -21.98 -70.50 63.11
N GLU A 124 -21.74 -69.88 64.27
CA GLU A 124 -21.10 -68.56 64.34
C GLU A 124 -19.69 -68.56 63.73
N ARG A 125 -18.88 -69.58 64.04
CA ARG A 125 -17.55 -69.75 63.43
C ARG A 125 -17.65 -69.86 61.91
N SER A 126 -18.64 -70.58 61.38
CA SER A 126 -18.87 -70.71 59.95
C SER A 126 -19.25 -69.37 59.30
N LYS A 127 -20.15 -68.61 59.93
CA LYS A 127 -20.50 -67.24 59.49
C LYS A 127 -19.29 -66.33 59.46
N LEU A 128 -18.52 -66.29 60.56
CA LEU A 128 -17.32 -65.46 60.66
C LEU A 128 -16.26 -65.84 59.61
N LYS A 129 -16.10 -67.15 59.33
CA LYS A 129 -15.20 -67.62 58.27
C LYS A 129 -15.65 -67.12 56.89
N ASN A 130 -16.94 -67.16 56.59
CA ASN A 130 -17.47 -66.66 55.32
C ASN A 130 -17.30 -65.15 55.20
N GLU A 131 -17.53 -64.40 56.28
CA GLU A 131 -17.26 -62.95 56.32
C GLU A 131 -15.77 -62.65 56.08
N LEU A 132 -14.86 -63.38 56.72
CA LEU A 132 -13.41 -63.23 56.50
C LEU A 132 -13.01 -63.50 55.03
N ILE A 133 -13.62 -64.50 54.39
CA ILE A 133 -13.40 -64.77 52.96
C ILE A 133 -13.88 -63.59 52.13
N LEU A 134 -15.09 -63.07 52.39
CA LEU A 134 -15.62 -61.90 51.70
C LEU A 134 -14.72 -60.66 51.85
N TYR A 135 -14.22 -60.40 53.07
CA TYR A 135 -13.30 -59.29 53.32
C TYR A 135 -11.95 -59.48 52.61
N ARG A 136 -11.40 -60.69 52.59
CA ARG A 136 -10.17 -61.01 51.86
C ARG A 136 -10.36 -60.76 50.36
N ASP A 137 -11.47 -61.21 49.79
CA ASP A 137 -11.72 -61.07 48.36
C ASP A 137 -11.88 -59.59 47.97
N LYS A 138 -12.58 -58.79 48.80
CA LYS A 138 -12.62 -57.32 48.65
C LYS A 138 -11.25 -56.66 48.76
N LEU A 139 -10.39 -57.14 49.65
CA LEU A 139 -9.03 -56.62 49.80
C LEU A 139 -8.18 -56.91 48.56
N ASN A 140 -8.34 -58.10 47.96
CA ASN A 140 -7.67 -58.45 46.72
C ASN A 140 -8.12 -57.56 45.55
N GLU A 141 -9.43 -57.31 45.43
CA GLU A 141 -9.97 -56.36 44.44
C GLU A 141 -9.38 -54.95 44.62
N PHE A 142 -9.26 -54.49 45.87
CA PHE A 142 -8.62 -53.21 46.17
C PHE A 142 -7.13 -53.17 45.78
N VAL A 143 -6.40 -54.26 45.98
CA VAL A 143 -4.99 -54.38 45.58
C VAL A 143 -4.87 -54.34 44.05
N GLU A 144 -5.71 -55.07 43.32
CA GLU A 144 -5.73 -55.04 41.86
C GLU A 144 -6.04 -53.64 41.32
N LEU A 145 -7.03 -52.96 41.88
CA LEU A 145 -7.35 -51.57 41.53
C LEU A 145 -6.18 -50.62 41.83
N SER A 146 -5.51 -50.79 42.98
CA SER A 146 -4.33 -49.99 43.34
C SER A 146 -3.19 -50.19 42.33
N ASP A 147 -2.97 -51.41 41.85
CA ASP A 147 -1.91 -51.68 40.87
C ASP A 147 -2.26 -51.17 39.47
N GLN A 148 -3.54 -51.22 39.08
CA GLN A 148 -4.03 -50.54 37.87
C GLN A 148 -3.80 -49.03 37.95
N ILE A 149 -4.14 -48.38 39.08
CA ILE A 149 -3.92 -46.94 39.28
C ILE A 149 -2.43 -46.58 39.16
N LYS A 150 -1.52 -47.43 39.67
CA LYS A 150 -0.07 -47.21 39.48
C LYS A 150 0.32 -47.31 38.00
N SER A 151 -0.17 -48.33 37.30
CA SER A 151 0.13 -48.50 35.87
C SER A 151 -0.39 -47.32 35.04
N ASP A 152 -1.62 -46.88 35.29
CA ASP A 152 -2.23 -45.72 34.63
C ASP A 152 -1.44 -44.44 34.90
N ARG A 153 -0.96 -44.26 36.14
CA ARG A 153 -0.10 -43.12 36.52
C ARG A 153 1.22 -43.13 35.74
N ASP A 154 1.86 -44.28 35.60
CA ASP A 154 3.11 -44.41 34.85
C ASP A 154 2.90 -44.12 33.36
N GLN A 155 1.80 -44.61 32.78
CA GLN A 155 1.40 -44.29 31.41
C GLN A 155 1.13 -42.79 31.23
N PHE A 156 0.46 -42.15 32.19
CA PHE A 156 0.19 -40.72 32.17
C PHE A 156 1.48 -39.87 32.22
N GLU A 157 2.45 -40.25 33.05
CA GLU A 157 3.74 -39.57 33.10
C GLU A 157 4.54 -39.74 31.80
N GLN A 158 4.45 -40.91 31.16
CA GLN A 158 5.05 -41.12 29.85
C GLN A 158 4.39 -40.23 28.79
N LEU A 159 3.06 -40.20 28.74
CA LEU A 159 2.30 -39.34 27.82
C LEU A 159 2.63 -37.85 28.02
N ARG A 160 2.80 -37.43 29.28
CA ARG A 160 3.20 -36.05 29.61
C ARG A 160 4.59 -35.71 29.07
N LYS A 161 5.56 -36.63 29.17
CA LYS A 161 6.91 -36.45 28.59
C LYS A 161 6.84 -36.36 27.07
N ASP A 162 6.06 -37.23 26.44
CA ASP A 162 5.89 -37.24 24.99
C ASP A 162 5.25 -35.94 24.49
N PHE A 163 4.24 -35.43 25.21
CA PHE A 163 3.63 -34.13 24.93
C PHE A 163 4.64 -32.98 25.07
N PHE A 164 5.49 -33.00 26.10
CA PHE A 164 6.52 -31.99 26.28
C PHE A 164 7.56 -32.01 25.15
N ASN A 165 7.97 -33.21 24.70
CA ASN A 165 8.87 -33.37 23.56
C ASN A 165 8.23 -32.89 22.25
N LEU A 166 6.95 -33.20 22.04
CA LEU A 166 6.20 -32.73 20.87
C LEU A 166 6.09 -31.21 20.86
N LYS A 167 5.82 -30.60 22.01
CA LYS A 167 5.78 -29.14 22.17
C LYS A 167 7.12 -28.49 21.79
N GLN A 168 8.24 -29.01 22.30
CA GLN A 168 9.57 -28.49 21.95
C GLN A 168 9.87 -28.61 20.45
N LYS A 169 9.49 -29.73 19.83
CA LYS A 169 9.63 -29.90 18.37
C LYS A 169 8.78 -28.89 17.59
N LEU A 170 7.55 -28.63 18.03
CA LEU A 170 6.68 -27.62 17.42
C LEU A 170 7.28 -26.21 17.54
N GLU A 171 7.83 -25.86 18.70
CA GLU A 171 8.50 -24.57 18.90
C GLU A 171 9.75 -24.43 18.01
N SER A 172 10.57 -25.48 17.89
CA SER A 172 11.73 -25.50 16.98
C SER A 172 11.30 -25.31 15.52
N ASN A 173 10.32 -26.09 15.06
CA ASN A 173 9.82 -26.01 13.69
C ASN A 173 9.19 -24.64 13.40
N TYR A 174 8.52 -24.04 14.37
CA TYR A 174 7.95 -22.69 14.23
C TYR A 174 9.05 -21.65 14.01
N ASN A 175 10.12 -21.69 14.81
CA ASN A 175 11.25 -20.77 14.65
C ASN A 175 11.96 -20.95 13.30
N GLU A 176 12.18 -22.20 12.85
CA GLU A 176 12.74 -22.48 11.52
C GLU A 176 11.84 -21.94 10.39
N TRP A 177 10.52 -22.02 10.55
CA TRP A 177 9.57 -21.49 9.60
C TRP A 177 9.57 -19.95 9.58
N GLU A 178 9.69 -19.31 10.75
CA GLU A 178 9.78 -17.85 10.88
C GLU A 178 11.07 -17.29 10.25
N GLU A 179 12.20 -17.98 10.45
CA GLU A 179 13.47 -17.66 9.77
C GLU A 179 13.34 -17.81 8.25
N SER A 180 12.77 -18.93 7.77
CA SER A 180 12.55 -19.18 6.35
C SER A 180 11.58 -18.16 5.71
N PHE A 181 10.55 -17.75 6.45
CA PHE A 181 9.61 -16.73 5.99
C PHE A 181 10.31 -15.37 5.88
N SER A 182 11.15 -15.02 6.85
CA SER A 182 11.94 -13.78 6.85
C SER A 182 12.93 -13.73 5.67
N SER A 183 13.58 -14.84 5.33
CA SER A 183 14.46 -14.91 4.16
C SER A 183 13.68 -14.77 2.85
N ILE A 184 12.51 -15.43 2.73
CA ILE A 184 11.64 -15.29 1.55
C ILE A 184 11.15 -13.86 1.38
N GLU A 185 10.79 -13.16 2.47
CA GLU A 185 10.37 -11.76 2.40
C GLU A 185 11.52 -10.86 1.91
N SER A 186 12.75 -11.13 2.36
CA SER A 186 13.96 -10.44 1.87
C SER A 186 14.19 -10.68 0.39
N ASP A 187 14.18 -11.95 -0.05
CA ASP A 187 14.37 -12.33 -1.45
C ASP A 187 13.29 -11.72 -2.36
N ALA A 188 12.03 -11.65 -1.88
CA ALA A 188 10.94 -11.01 -2.60
C ALA A 188 11.15 -9.50 -2.77
N LYS A 189 11.66 -8.82 -1.74
CA LYS A 189 12.02 -7.39 -1.82
C LYS A 189 13.16 -7.17 -2.81
N GLU A 190 14.21 -7.97 -2.75
CA GLU A 190 15.34 -7.89 -3.68
C GLU A 190 14.89 -8.16 -5.12
N THR A 191 14.08 -9.19 -5.34
CA THR A 191 13.50 -9.51 -6.64
C THR A 191 12.65 -8.35 -7.17
N GLY A 192 11.88 -7.68 -6.30
CA GLY A 192 11.12 -6.48 -6.65
C GLY A 192 12.01 -5.32 -7.11
N GLN A 193 13.14 -5.09 -6.44
CA GLN A 193 14.12 -4.06 -6.81
C GLN A 193 14.80 -4.38 -8.15
N LEU A 194 15.25 -5.63 -8.34
CA LEU A 194 15.83 -6.09 -9.60
C LEU A 194 14.85 -5.94 -10.76
N ARG A 195 13.55 -6.18 -10.53
CA ARG A 195 12.52 -6.01 -11.55
C ARG A 195 12.37 -4.56 -12.01
N GLU A 196 12.41 -3.58 -11.09
CA GLU A 196 12.40 -2.16 -11.47
C GLU A 196 13.70 -1.76 -12.19
N GLN A 197 14.87 -2.23 -11.73
CA GLN A 197 16.13 -2.00 -12.46
C GLN A 197 16.09 -2.56 -13.89
N ILE A 198 15.54 -3.76 -14.09
CA ILE A 198 15.37 -4.36 -15.43
C ILE A 198 14.45 -3.51 -16.30
N LYS A 199 13.38 -2.95 -15.73
CA LYS A 199 12.45 -2.09 -16.45
C LYS A 199 13.10 -0.76 -16.84
N ASP A 200 13.94 -0.19 -15.98
CA ASP A 200 14.72 1.00 -16.30
C ASP A 200 15.72 0.73 -17.43
N ILE A 201 16.49 -0.35 -17.34
CA ILE A 201 17.40 -0.79 -18.41
C ILE A 201 16.62 -1.02 -19.72
N HIS A 202 15.43 -1.61 -19.66
CA HIS A 202 14.59 -1.81 -20.84
C HIS A 202 14.16 -0.49 -21.47
N ASN A 203 13.79 0.50 -20.66
CA ASN A 203 13.42 1.84 -21.13
C ASN A 203 14.63 2.56 -21.77
N GLU A 204 15.80 2.51 -21.13
CA GLU A 204 17.04 3.05 -21.70
C GLU A 204 17.40 2.38 -23.02
N ALA A 205 17.33 1.06 -23.09
CA ALA A 205 17.57 0.31 -24.32
C ALA A 205 16.61 0.74 -25.45
N ASN A 206 15.33 0.94 -25.15
CA ASN A 206 14.35 1.43 -26.12
C ASN A 206 14.66 2.87 -26.59
N GLN A 207 15.13 3.75 -25.70
CA GLN A 207 15.58 5.10 -26.09
C GLN A 207 16.80 5.04 -27.01
N ILE A 208 17.78 4.19 -26.69
CA ILE A 208 18.97 3.98 -27.52
C ILE A 208 18.55 3.46 -28.90
N VAL A 209 17.69 2.45 -28.97
CA VAL A 209 17.15 1.93 -30.26
C VAL A 209 16.42 3.03 -31.03
N GLY A 210 15.63 3.88 -30.36
CA GLY A 210 14.97 5.03 -30.96
C GLY A 210 15.98 6.01 -31.59
N SER A 211 17.02 6.37 -30.85
CA SER A 211 18.07 7.27 -31.35
C SER A 211 18.88 6.66 -32.51
N LEU A 212 19.20 5.36 -32.45
CA LEU A 212 19.83 4.63 -33.56
C LEU A 212 19.00 4.70 -34.83
N ARG A 213 17.68 4.44 -34.75
CA ARG A 213 16.78 4.57 -35.91
C ARG A 213 16.79 5.99 -36.51
N THR A 214 16.79 7.02 -35.67
CA THR A 214 16.88 8.40 -36.17
C THR A 214 18.22 8.67 -36.86
N ASN A 215 19.31 8.12 -36.34
CA ASN A 215 20.62 8.25 -36.95
C ASN A 215 20.71 7.47 -38.26
N ASP A 216 20.18 6.26 -38.35
CA ASP A 216 20.08 5.50 -39.60
C ASP A 216 19.32 6.30 -40.67
N THR A 217 18.21 6.94 -40.28
CA THR A 217 17.43 7.79 -41.20
C THR A 217 18.25 9.00 -41.69
N LYS A 218 19.03 9.64 -40.80
CA LYS A 218 19.95 10.72 -41.17
C LYS A 218 21.04 10.22 -42.10
N VAL A 219 21.65 9.07 -41.84
CA VAL A 219 22.69 8.48 -42.70
C VAL A 219 22.12 8.20 -44.09
N ILE A 220 20.93 7.61 -44.20
CA ILE A 220 20.25 7.40 -45.48
C ILE A 220 20.03 8.73 -46.22
N SER A 221 19.58 9.78 -45.52
CA SER A 221 19.37 11.10 -46.13
C SER A 221 20.67 11.73 -46.62
N ILE A 222 21.77 11.56 -45.89
CA ILE A 222 23.11 12.01 -46.30
C ILE A 222 23.56 11.25 -47.55
N LEU A 223 23.41 9.92 -47.58
CA LEU A 223 23.74 9.10 -48.75
C LEU A 223 22.97 9.55 -50.00
N GLN A 224 21.66 9.77 -49.89
CA GLN A 224 20.84 10.30 -50.98
C GLN A 224 21.30 11.68 -51.45
N SER A 225 21.67 12.56 -50.51
CA SER A 225 22.19 13.88 -50.86
C SER A 225 23.57 13.80 -51.54
N SER A 226 24.41 12.85 -51.13
CA SER A 226 25.71 12.57 -51.73
C SER A 226 25.56 12.03 -53.16
N GLU A 227 24.65 11.08 -53.40
CA GLU A 227 24.34 10.59 -54.74
C GLU A 227 23.85 11.71 -55.66
N ARG A 228 22.99 12.60 -55.15
CA ARG A 228 22.52 13.78 -55.90
C ARG A 228 23.66 14.75 -56.22
N LEU A 229 24.60 14.95 -55.30
CA LEU A 229 25.79 15.77 -55.51
C LEU A 229 26.72 15.15 -56.55
N ASP A 230 26.95 13.83 -56.51
CA ASP A 230 27.76 13.11 -57.49
C ASP A 230 27.14 13.20 -58.90
N ALA A 231 25.83 12.99 -59.02
CA ALA A 231 25.10 13.16 -60.28
C ALA A 231 25.19 14.61 -60.82
N LYS A 232 25.07 15.61 -59.94
CA LYS A 232 25.21 17.02 -60.31
C LYS A 232 26.65 17.37 -60.69
N SER A 233 27.65 16.78 -60.03
CA SER A 233 29.06 16.92 -60.39
C SER A 233 29.30 16.41 -61.81
N LYS A 234 28.86 15.19 -62.13
CA LYS A 234 28.96 14.61 -63.48
C LYS A 234 28.33 15.51 -64.55
N LEU A 235 27.11 15.99 -64.32
CA LEU A 235 26.45 16.94 -65.22
C LEU A 235 27.20 18.26 -65.38
N THR A 236 27.87 18.71 -64.31
CA THR A 236 28.69 19.93 -64.34
C THR A 236 29.98 19.70 -65.11
N ASP A 237 30.63 18.54 -64.93
CA ASP A 237 31.81 18.13 -65.69
C ASP A 237 31.48 17.99 -67.18
N ASP A 238 30.33 17.41 -67.54
CA ASP A 238 29.85 17.33 -68.92
C ASP A 238 29.65 18.72 -69.52
N ARG A 239 29.04 19.65 -68.78
CA ARG A 239 28.86 21.05 -69.20
C ARG A 239 30.17 21.81 -69.33
N ILE A 240 31.13 21.56 -68.44
CA ILE A 240 32.46 22.14 -68.50
C ILE A 240 33.16 21.65 -69.77
N ASN A 241 33.11 20.34 -70.07
CA ASN A 241 33.66 19.76 -71.30
C ASN A 241 33.01 20.34 -72.56
N GLU A 242 31.68 20.52 -72.56
CA GLU A 242 30.96 21.18 -73.66
C GLU A 242 31.44 22.64 -73.84
N SER A 243 31.56 23.39 -72.74
CA SER A 243 32.07 24.77 -72.75
C SER A 243 33.52 24.87 -73.23
N TYR A 244 34.37 23.91 -72.87
CA TYR A 244 35.74 23.81 -73.38
C TYR A 244 35.76 23.61 -74.90
N ASN A 245 34.91 22.72 -75.42
CA ASN A 245 34.77 22.51 -76.87
C ASN A 245 34.26 23.77 -77.60
N GLU A 246 33.38 24.56 -76.97
CA GLU A 246 32.95 25.85 -77.54
C GLU A 246 34.06 26.91 -77.51
N LEU A 247 34.87 26.96 -76.45
CA LEU A 247 36.02 27.86 -76.35
C LEU A 247 37.09 27.54 -77.40
N GLU A 248 37.32 26.25 -77.70
CA GLU A 248 38.21 25.81 -78.78
C GLU A 248 37.74 26.38 -80.14
N LYS A 249 36.43 26.28 -80.44
CA LYS A 249 35.82 26.85 -81.65
C LYS A 249 35.90 28.38 -81.67
N LEU A 250 35.78 29.03 -80.51
CA LEU A 250 35.89 30.50 -80.40
C LEU A 250 37.34 30.97 -80.62
N LYS A 251 38.33 30.19 -80.17
CA LYS A 251 39.75 30.45 -80.39
C LYS A 251 40.12 30.36 -81.87
N GLU A 252 39.55 29.41 -82.62
CA GLU A 252 39.66 29.37 -84.08
C GLU A 252 39.07 30.62 -84.76
N LYS A 253 37.91 31.12 -84.28
CA LYS A 253 37.33 32.39 -84.76
C LYS A 253 38.21 33.61 -84.45
N PHE A 254 38.82 33.67 -83.27
CA PHE A 254 39.71 34.76 -82.86
C PHE A 254 40.97 34.85 -83.73
N HIS A 255 41.53 33.70 -84.16
CA HIS A 255 42.65 33.70 -85.10
C HIS A 255 42.28 34.30 -86.46
N LYS A 256 41.02 34.15 -86.88
CA LYS A 256 40.48 34.73 -88.12
C LYS A 256 40.24 36.25 -88.01
N GLN A 257 39.87 36.75 -86.83
CA GLN A 257 39.61 38.18 -86.56
C GLN A 257 40.87 39.04 -86.33
N ARG A 258 42.04 38.42 -86.07
CA ARG A 258 43.30 39.14 -85.86
C ARG A 258 43.78 39.90 -87.11
N GLN A 259 43.24 39.57 -88.28
CA GLN A 259 43.53 40.23 -89.56
C GLN A 259 42.72 41.52 -89.77
N ASP A 260 41.64 41.75 -89.01
CA ASP A 260 40.76 42.92 -89.12
C ASP A 260 41.15 44.09 -88.16
N ILE A 261 42.16 43.87 -87.30
CA ILE A 261 42.59 44.78 -86.22
C ILE A 261 43.33 46.04 -86.72
N GLN A 262 43.60 46.20 -88.02
CA GLN A 262 44.12 47.46 -88.56
C GLN A 262 43.07 48.59 -88.68
N ASN A 263 41.78 48.30 -88.52
CA ASN A 263 40.70 49.28 -88.78
C ASN A 263 40.03 49.88 -87.53
N ILE A 264 40.44 49.50 -86.31
CA ILE A 264 39.79 49.98 -85.07
C ILE A 264 40.66 51.06 -84.40
N VAL A 265 40.87 52.18 -85.11
CA VAL A 265 41.17 53.50 -84.51
C VAL A 265 39.86 54.30 -84.32
N GLU A 266 38.72 53.71 -84.65
CA GLU A 266 37.38 54.28 -84.52
C GLU A 266 36.74 54.10 -83.12
N ASP A 267 37.50 53.64 -82.13
CA ASP A 267 37.06 53.50 -80.73
C ASP A 267 37.14 54.80 -79.91
N ALA A 268 37.33 55.95 -80.57
CA ALA A 268 37.43 57.27 -79.94
C ALA A 268 36.10 58.04 -79.82
N ASN A 269 34.93 57.41 -80.08
CA ASN A 269 33.64 58.11 -80.09
C ASN A 269 32.64 57.70 -78.97
N ARG A 270 32.99 56.75 -78.10
CA ARG A 270 32.06 56.22 -77.07
C ARG A 270 32.04 56.94 -75.70
N ALA A 271 32.73 58.08 -75.53
CA ALA A 271 32.82 58.77 -74.23
C ALA A 271 32.48 60.28 -74.22
N SER A 272 31.97 60.87 -75.31
CA SER A 272 31.98 62.35 -75.45
C SER A 272 30.73 63.10 -74.93
N MET A 273 29.49 62.58 -75.06
CA MET A 273 28.29 63.39 -74.73
C MET A 273 27.84 63.31 -73.25
N ALA A 274 27.60 62.12 -72.69
CA ALA A 274 27.16 61.99 -71.29
C ALA A 274 28.26 62.42 -70.29
N GLY A 275 29.54 62.21 -70.63
CA GLY A 275 30.67 62.65 -69.82
C GLY A 275 30.66 64.16 -69.59
N SER A 276 30.40 64.95 -70.63
CA SER A 276 30.38 66.42 -70.55
C SER A 276 29.29 66.98 -69.63
N PHE A 277 28.10 66.35 -69.60
CA PHE A 277 27.03 66.74 -68.68
C PHE A 277 27.32 66.34 -67.24
N LYS A 278 27.91 65.15 -67.01
CA LYS A 278 28.35 64.74 -65.67
C LYS A 278 29.41 65.69 -65.11
N THR A 279 30.42 66.04 -65.92
CA THR A 279 31.44 67.01 -65.53
C THR A 279 30.82 68.35 -65.17
N LYS A 280 29.79 68.82 -65.89
CA LYS A 280 29.08 70.07 -65.54
C LYS A 280 28.27 69.97 -64.25
N VAL A 281 27.64 68.83 -63.94
CA VAL A 281 26.97 68.59 -62.66
C VAL A 281 27.95 68.66 -61.49
N ASP A 282 29.12 68.03 -61.64
CA ASP A 282 30.16 67.98 -60.62
C ASP A 282 30.84 69.36 -60.46
N GLU A 283 31.06 70.10 -61.56
CA GLU A 283 31.61 71.47 -61.54
C GLU A 283 30.66 72.47 -60.84
N LEU A 284 29.34 72.30 -60.97
CA LEU A 284 28.34 73.18 -60.36
C LEU A 284 28.10 72.90 -58.87
N GLU A 285 28.54 71.75 -58.35
CA GLU A 285 28.39 71.41 -56.93
C GLU A 285 29.23 72.30 -56.02
N LYS A 286 30.47 72.60 -56.40
CA LYS A 286 31.38 73.48 -55.63
C LYS A 286 30.83 74.91 -55.46
N PRO A 287 30.41 75.65 -56.52
CA PRO A 287 29.84 76.98 -56.37
C PRO A 287 28.49 76.97 -55.65
N LEU A 288 27.69 75.92 -55.77
CA LEU A 288 26.44 75.77 -55.01
C LEU A 288 26.71 75.65 -53.50
N LYS A 289 27.64 74.77 -53.09
CA LYS A 289 28.02 74.63 -51.67
C LYS A 289 28.65 75.90 -51.11
N SER A 290 29.54 76.55 -51.87
CA SER A 290 30.15 77.84 -51.47
C SER A 290 29.10 78.92 -51.24
N SER A 291 28.11 79.03 -52.14
CA SER A 291 27.03 80.01 -52.03
C SER A 291 26.02 79.66 -50.91
N GLN A 292 25.85 78.39 -50.54
CA GLN A 292 25.14 77.98 -49.31
C GLN A 292 25.88 78.44 -48.04
N TYR A 293 27.19 78.24 -47.96
CA TYR A 293 28.00 78.72 -46.83
C TYR A 293 27.95 80.24 -46.67
N ILE A 294 27.98 81.01 -47.77
CA ILE A 294 27.84 82.47 -47.74
C ILE A 294 26.46 82.88 -47.20
N THR A 295 25.40 82.17 -47.62
CA THR A 295 24.03 82.45 -47.16
C THR A 295 23.87 82.20 -45.66
N TYR A 296 24.33 81.04 -45.17
CA TYR A 296 24.29 80.73 -43.75
C TYR A 296 25.18 81.66 -42.92
N GLY A 297 26.37 81.99 -43.42
CA GLY A 297 27.27 82.95 -42.77
C GLY A 297 26.65 84.34 -42.63
N ALA A 298 26.02 84.85 -43.69
CA ALA A 298 25.34 86.14 -43.67
C ALA A 298 24.17 86.16 -42.67
N LEU A 299 23.39 85.08 -42.57
CA LEU A 299 22.30 84.95 -41.60
C LEU A 299 22.82 84.85 -40.15
N ILE A 300 23.91 84.13 -39.90
CA ILE A 300 24.53 84.04 -38.57
C ILE A 300 25.06 85.41 -38.15
N ILE A 301 25.73 86.14 -39.04
CA ILE A 301 26.21 87.51 -38.76
C ILE A 301 25.02 88.45 -38.50
N THR A 302 23.97 88.37 -39.31
CA THR A 302 22.72 89.13 -39.11
C THR A 302 22.14 88.87 -37.72
N ALA A 303 22.03 87.61 -37.31
CA ALA A 303 21.51 87.22 -36.00
C ALA A 303 22.42 87.67 -34.85
N ALA A 304 23.74 87.54 -35.00
CA ALA A 304 24.72 87.95 -33.99
C ALA A 304 24.71 89.47 -33.76
N ILE A 305 24.69 90.27 -34.84
CA ILE A 305 24.59 91.73 -34.74
C ILE A 305 23.24 92.12 -34.15
N SER A 306 22.14 91.48 -34.58
CA SER A 306 20.80 91.77 -34.04
C SER A 306 20.71 91.46 -32.55
N ALA A 307 21.26 90.32 -32.10
CA ALA A 307 21.33 89.96 -30.69
C ALA A 307 22.20 90.94 -29.90
N TRP A 308 23.37 91.32 -30.41
CA TRP A 308 24.23 92.30 -29.76
C TRP A 308 23.55 93.66 -29.62
N LEU A 309 22.88 94.15 -30.68
CA LEU A 309 22.09 95.38 -30.65
C LEU A 309 20.91 95.30 -29.67
N LEU A 310 20.25 94.14 -29.53
CA LEU A 310 19.20 93.91 -28.54
C LEU A 310 19.74 94.02 -27.10
N PHE A 311 20.89 93.41 -26.81
CA PHE A 311 21.55 93.53 -25.50
C PHE A 311 21.96 94.97 -25.20
N GLU A 312 22.57 95.67 -26.15
CA GLU A 312 23.00 97.06 -25.98
C GLU A 312 21.81 98.02 -25.78
N SER A 313 20.64 97.69 -26.35
CA SER A 313 19.41 98.48 -26.20
C SER A 313 18.67 98.20 -24.88
N GLY A 314 19.28 97.44 -23.96
CA GLY A 314 18.77 97.24 -22.60
C GLY A 314 17.84 96.04 -22.42
N PHE A 315 17.79 95.08 -23.35
CA PHE A 315 16.90 93.92 -23.25
C PHE A 315 17.18 93.02 -22.02
N SER A 316 18.40 93.04 -21.46
CA SER A 316 18.75 92.26 -20.26
C SER A 316 18.29 92.88 -18.93
N ASP A 317 17.97 94.18 -18.90
CA ASP A 317 17.48 94.87 -17.70
C ASP A 317 15.97 95.13 -17.84
N GLN A 318 15.17 94.42 -17.04
CA GLN A 318 13.69 94.35 -17.12
C GLN A 318 12.95 95.69 -16.96
N ARG A 319 13.62 96.84 -16.83
CA ARG A 319 12.96 98.12 -16.56
C ARG A 319 13.19 99.24 -17.56
N ASN A 320 14.10 99.15 -18.54
CA ASN A 320 14.28 100.22 -19.53
C ASN A 320 14.80 99.68 -20.89
N PHE A 321 13.95 98.96 -21.64
CA PHE A 321 14.24 98.68 -23.05
C PHE A 321 13.93 99.93 -23.89
N ASP A 322 14.97 100.55 -24.45
CA ASP A 322 14.81 101.70 -25.34
C ASP A 322 14.53 101.23 -26.77
N LEU A 323 13.24 101.05 -27.07
CA LEU A 323 12.74 100.67 -28.39
C LEU A 323 13.24 101.62 -29.49
N THR A 324 13.34 102.91 -29.19
CA THR A 324 13.80 103.94 -30.13
C THR A 324 15.28 103.75 -30.49
N SER A 325 16.13 103.49 -29.50
CA SER A 325 17.56 103.20 -29.72
C SER A 325 17.75 101.91 -30.55
N PHE A 326 16.96 100.87 -30.29
CA PHE A 326 17.01 99.64 -31.08
C PHE A 326 16.58 99.86 -32.55
N LEU A 327 15.47 100.58 -32.77
CA LEU A 327 14.94 100.86 -34.11
C LEU A 327 15.87 101.75 -34.95
N VAL A 328 16.56 102.71 -34.33
CA VAL A 328 17.53 103.59 -35.02
C VAL A 328 18.79 102.82 -35.45
N LYS A 329 19.17 101.76 -34.73
CA LYS A 329 20.36 100.94 -35.02
C LYS A 329 20.08 99.76 -35.96
N LEU A 330 18.82 99.36 -36.15
CA LEU A 330 18.41 98.28 -37.06
C LEU A 330 18.92 98.39 -38.52
N PRO A 331 19.06 99.60 -39.12
CA PRO A 331 19.61 99.73 -40.47
C PRO A 331 21.01 99.14 -40.67
N VAL A 332 21.79 98.97 -39.59
CA VAL A 332 23.12 98.34 -39.62
C VAL A 332 23.06 96.88 -40.10
N VAL A 333 21.94 96.20 -39.90
CA VAL A 333 21.73 94.79 -40.25
C VAL A 333 21.28 94.61 -41.70
N ILE A 334 20.70 95.65 -42.32
CA ILE A 334 20.12 95.62 -43.67
C ILE A 334 21.10 95.10 -44.74
N PRO A 335 22.39 95.53 -44.80
CA PRO A 335 23.32 95.03 -45.80
C PRO A 335 23.54 93.52 -45.73
N PHE A 336 23.55 92.93 -44.53
CA PHE A 336 23.77 91.49 -44.35
C PHE A 336 22.54 90.66 -44.73
N VAL A 337 21.34 91.17 -44.43
CA VAL A 337 20.08 90.58 -44.91
C VAL A 337 20.03 90.62 -46.44
N PHE A 338 20.47 91.72 -47.06
CA PHE A 338 20.52 91.85 -48.51
C PHE A 338 21.51 90.87 -49.15
N ILE A 339 22.68 90.66 -48.54
CA ILE A 339 23.66 89.65 -48.98
C ILE A 339 23.09 88.22 -48.86
N ALA A 340 22.45 87.90 -47.73
CA ALA A 340 21.80 86.60 -47.55
C ALA A 340 20.71 86.36 -48.61
N TRP A 341 19.91 87.38 -48.91
CA TRP A 341 18.87 87.32 -49.94
C TRP A 341 19.44 87.12 -51.34
N LEU A 342 20.43 87.91 -51.74
CA LEU A 342 21.07 87.80 -53.06
C LEU A 342 21.76 86.44 -53.25
N SER A 343 22.44 85.96 -52.20
CA SER A 343 23.10 84.66 -52.19
C SER A 343 22.10 83.50 -52.26
N ASN A 344 20.95 83.62 -51.58
CA ASN A 344 19.88 82.64 -51.67
C ASN A 344 19.26 82.58 -53.07
N LYS A 345 19.04 83.74 -53.71
CA LYS A 345 18.57 83.79 -55.10
C LYS A 345 19.57 83.12 -56.05
N ARG A 346 20.87 83.38 -55.87
CA ARG A 346 21.94 82.70 -56.63
C ARG A 346 21.95 81.18 -56.40
N ASN A 347 21.74 80.71 -55.16
CA ASN A 347 21.64 79.28 -54.86
C ASN A 347 20.50 78.60 -55.61
N ALA A 348 19.33 79.23 -55.63
CA ALA A 348 18.18 78.69 -56.34
C ALA A 348 18.43 78.56 -57.86
N TYR A 349 19.12 79.53 -58.48
CA TYR A 349 19.54 79.43 -59.88
C TYR A 349 20.53 78.28 -60.11
N LEU A 350 21.58 78.19 -59.29
CA LEU A 350 22.60 77.14 -59.42
C LEU A 350 22.01 75.74 -59.21
N PHE A 351 21.08 75.60 -58.27
CA PHE A 351 20.40 74.33 -58.02
C PHE A 351 19.58 73.88 -59.23
N ARG A 352 18.76 74.77 -59.80
CA ARG A 352 17.96 74.44 -61.00
C ARG A 352 18.84 74.13 -62.21
N LEU A 353 19.94 74.86 -62.38
CA LEU A 353 20.88 74.62 -63.47
C LEU A 353 21.58 73.26 -63.34
N ARG A 354 21.98 72.89 -62.12
CA ARG A 354 22.56 71.57 -61.83
C ARG A 354 21.56 70.45 -62.11
N GLU A 355 20.30 70.63 -61.72
CA GLU A 355 19.24 69.64 -61.95
C GLU A 355 18.95 69.45 -63.45
N ASP A 356 18.95 70.53 -64.24
CA ASP A 356 18.81 70.46 -65.70
C ASP A 356 19.94 69.64 -66.35
N TYR A 357 21.19 69.87 -65.92
CA TYR A 357 22.33 69.09 -66.40
C TYR A 357 22.33 67.64 -65.90
N ALA A 358 21.86 67.37 -64.69
CA ALA A 358 21.71 66.02 -64.16
C ALA A 358 20.64 65.24 -64.94
N TYR A 359 19.53 65.89 -65.28
CA TYR A 359 18.49 65.34 -66.14
C TYR A 359 19.03 65.04 -67.56
N LYS A 360 19.82 65.94 -68.15
CA LYS A 360 20.47 65.72 -69.45
C LYS A 360 21.50 64.59 -69.40
N TYR A 361 22.26 64.46 -68.31
CA TYR A 361 23.16 63.34 -68.10
C TYR A 361 22.42 62.00 -68.05
N ALA A 362 21.36 61.91 -67.22
CA ALA A 362 20.55 60.71 -67.10
C ALA A 362 19.86 60.34 -68.43
N SER A 363 19.35 61.34 -69.15
CA SER A 363 18.70 61.16 -70.45
C SER A 363 19.69 60.70 -71.53
N ALA A 364 20.92 61.22 -71.53
CA ALA A 364 21.98 60.77 -72.44
C ALA A 364 22.44 59.33 -72.13
N MET A 365 22.54 58.95 -70.86
CA MET A 365 22.84 57.58 -70.45
C MET A 365 21.72 56.60 -70.82
N ALA A 366 20.46 57.00 -70.64
CA ALA A 366 19.30 56.22 -71.06
C ALA A 366 19.23 56.08 -72.59
N PHE A 367 19.52 57.14 -73.33
CA PHE A 367 19.61 57.11 -74.79
C PHE A 367 20.63 56.10 -75.29
N GLU A 368 21.84 56.04 -74.71
CA GLU A 368 22.84 55.01 -75.07
C GLU A 368 22.31 53.59 -74.83
N GLY A 369 21.60 53.37 -73.72
CA GLY A 369 20.96 52.08 -73.42
C GLY A 369 19.89 51.69 -74.44
N TYR A 370 18.99 52.63 -74.79
CA TYR A 370 17.91 52.39 -75.75
C TYR A 370 18.42 52.32 -77.19
N LYS A 371 19.40 53.12 -77.57
CA LYS A 371 20.03 53.07 -78.90
C LYS A 371 20.58 51.68 -79.17
N LYS A 372 21.30 51.09 -78.21
CA LYS A 372 21.83 49.73 -78.33
C LYS A 372 20.73 48.68 -78.53
N GLN A 373 19.60 48.84 -77.85
CA GLN A 373 18.47 47.90 -77.96
C GLN A 373 17.62 48.12 -79.22
N VAL A 374 17.51 49.34 -79.75
CA VAL A 374 16.65 49.65 -80.90
C VAL A 374 17.39 49.47 -82.23
N GLN A 375 18.71 49.71 -82.27
CA GLN A 375 19.56 49.54 -83.45
C GLN A 375 19.57 48.10 -83.99
N GLU A 376 19.33 47.10 -83.13
CA GLU A 376 19.29 45.68 -83.52
C GLU A 376 17.92 45.24 -84.07
N TYR A 377 16.84 46.01 -83.85
CA TYR A 377 15.47 45.53 -84.08
C TYR A 377 14.65 46.37 -85.08
N ASN A 378 14.78 47.70 -85.13
CA ASN A 378 13.99 48.54 -86.04
C ASN A 378 14.64 49.92 -86.32
N GLN A 379 14.89 50.22 -87.59
CA GLN A 379 15.54 51.46 -88.03
C GLN A 379 14.64 52.70 -87.91
N ASP A 380 13.32 52.58 -88.05
CA ASP A 380 12.37 53.70 -87.90
C ASP A 380 12.29 54.18 -86.43
N MET A 381 12.34 53.23 -85.48
CA MET A 381 12.36 53.54 -84.06
C MET A 381 13.69 54.20 -83.64
N LEU A 382 14.80 53.88 -84.32
CA LEU A 382 16.09 54.52 -84.09
C LEU A 382 16.06 56.00 -84.51
N GLU A 383 15.44 56.32 -85.65
CA GLU A 383 15.29 57.70 -86.12
C GLU A 383 14.39 58.51 -85.17
N GLN A 384 13.30 57.92 -84.69
CA GLN A 384 12.42 58.55 -83.70
C GLN A 384 13.13 58.79 -82.36
N LEU A 385 13.95 57.83 -81.91
CA LEU A 385 14.75 57.95 -80.69
C LEU A 385 15.82 59.04 -80.82
N LEU A 386 16.50 59.12 -81.97
CA LEU A 386 17.49 60.16 -82.27
C LEU A 386 16.86 61.56 -82.28
N LYS A 387 15.66 61.70 -82.86
CA LYS A 387 14.91 62.96 -82.86
C LYS A 387 14.52 63.40 -81.45
N ILE A 388 13.98 62.49 -80.64
CA ILE A 388 13.61 62.75 -79.23
C ILE A 388 14.85 63.12 -78.40
N ALA A 389 15.99 62.49 -78.65
CA ALA A 389 17.24 62.80 -77.97
C ALA A 389 17.79 64.17 -78.37
N LEU A 390 17.71 64.53 -79.66
CA LEU A 390 18.13 65.84 -80.14
C LEU A 390 17.26 66.97 -79.57
N ASP A 391 15.93 66.77 -79.53
CA ASP A 391 14.99 67.74 -78.97
C ASP A 391 15.18 67.94 -77.46
N ASN A 392 15.43 66.86 -76.70
CA ASN A 392 15.59 66.95 -75.23
C ASN A 392 17.00 67.33 -74.76
N LEU A 393 18.06 66.89 -75.45
CA LEU A 393 19.45 67.15 -75.04
C LEU A 393 20.05 68.40 -75.69
N GLY A 394 19.53 68.81 -76.85
CA GLY A 394 19.97 70.00 -77.59
C GLY A 394 19.38 71.32 -77.10
N GLU A 395 18.43 71.28 -76.17
CA GLU A 395 17.74 72.49 -75.69
C GLU A 395 18.64 73.37 -74.80
N LYS A 396 18.80 74.64 -75.19
CA LYS A 396 19.69 75.62 -74.52
C LYS A 396 19.20 75.91 -73.08
N PRO A 397 20.09 76.03 -72.07
CA PRO A 397 19.72 76.18 -70.65
C PRO A 397 18.98 77.48 -70.25
N HIS A 398 18.59 78.35 -71.19
CA HIS A 398 17.89 79.61 -70.93
C HIS A 398 16.51 79.45 -70.24
N LYS A 399 15.81 78.32 -70.44
CA LYS A 399 14.52 78.03 -69.77
C LYS A 399 14.61 78.02 -68.24
N VAL A 400 15.80 77.79 -67.67
CA VAL A 400 16.03 77.83 -66.22
C VAL A 400 15.96 79.27 -65.69
N PHE A 401 16.18 80.28 -66.55
CA PHE A 401 16.20 81.70 -66.20
C PHE A 401 14.87 82.42 -66.45
N ASP A 402 13.99 81.90 -67.32
CA ASP A 402 12.73 82.55 -67.72
C ASP A 402 11.64 82.56 -66.63
N LYS A 403 11.77 81.73 -65.58
CA LYS A 403 10.81 81.70 -64.46
C LYS A 403 11.37 82.49 -63.28
N GLU A 404 10.72 83.60 -62.93
CA GLU A 404 11.08 84.43 -61.78
C GLU A 404 11.33 83.57 -60.53
N ILE A 405 12.53 83.70 -59.95
CA ILE A 405 12.84 83.07 -58.67
C ILE A 405 12.30 83.98 -57.56
N LYS A 406 11.14 83.62 -57.03
CA LYS A 406 10.58 84.18 -55.80
C LYS A 406 11.49 83.80 -54.62
N ALA A 407 12.42 84.69 -54.27
CA ALA A 407 13.43 84.42 -53.24
C ALA A 407 13.27 85.29 -51.98
N SER A 408 12.25 86.15 -51.90
CA SER A 408 12.02 87.05 -50.76
C SER A 408 10.67 86.82 -50.06
N PRO A 409 10.59 86.90 -48.71
CA PRO A 409 9.33 86.91 -47.96
C PRO A 409 8.39 88.07 -48.29
N VAL A 410 8.89 89.17 -48.91
CA VAL A 410 8.09 90.37 -49.23
C VAL A 410 7.43 90.30 -50.61
N ASP A 411 7.89 89.42 -51.51
CA ASP A 411 7.36 89.33 -52.87
C ASP A 411 5.96 88.65 -52.91
N ASP A 412 5.69 87.75 -51.96
CA ASP A 412 4.36 87.13 -51.82
C ASP A 412 3.34 88.01 -51.08
N THR A 413 3.76 88.94 -50.21
CA THR A 413 2.82 89.81 -49.49
C THR A 413 2.27 90.95 -50.36
N VAL A 414 3.06 91.49 -51.29
CA VAL A 414 2.62 92.55 -52.22
C VAL A 414 1.71 92.00 -53.33
N SER A 415 1.95 90.78 -53.80
CA SER A 415 1.11 90.14 -54.82
C SER A 415 -0.28 89.76 -54.28
N HIS A 416 -0.37 89.23 -53.05
CA HIS A 416 -1.65 88.98 -52.40
C HIS A 416 -2.45 90.27 -52.12
N MET A 417 -1.80 91.39 -51.82
CA MET A 417 -2.51 92.68 -51.69
C MET A 417 -3.04 93.20 -53.04
N LYS A 418 -2.32 92.97 -54.15
CA LYS A 418 -2.80 93.29 -55.50
C LYS A 418 -4.00 92.43 -55.92
N ASP A 419 -3.98 91.15 -55.59
CA ASP A 419 -5.09 90.23 -55.90
C ASP A 419 -6.35 90.58 -55.10
N LEU A 420 -6.22 90.97 -53.83
CA LEU A 420 -7.34 91.46 -53.01
C LEU A 420 -7.93 92.77 -53.57
N ALA A 421 -7.10 93.68 -54.05
CA ALA A 421 -7.56 94.92 -54.70
C ALA A 421 -8.29 94.65 -56.03
N LYS A 422 -7.91 93.59 -56.75
CA LYS A 422 -8.53 93.19 -58.02
C LYS A 422 -9.88 92.51 -57.80
N ILE A 423 -9.99 91.64 -56.80
CA ILE A 423 -11.25 91.01 -56.38
C ILE A 423 -12.27 92.06 -55.92
N ALA A 424 -11.83 93.09 -55.20
CA ALA A 424 -12.70 94.21 -54.82
C ALA A 424 -13.20 95.02 -56.02
N LYS A 425 -12.39 95.17 -57.08
CA LYS A 425 -12.77 95.89 -58.31
C LYS A 425 -13.71 95.08 -59.19
N ASP A 426 -13.49 93.77 -59.30
CA ASP A 426 -14.32 92.87 -60.11
C ASP A 426 -15.69 92.62 -59.45
N GLY A 427 -15.75 92.52 -58.11
CA GLY A 427 -17.01 92.46 -57.36
C GLY A 427 -17.88 93.71 -57.51
N ILE A 428 -17.28 94.89 -57.73
CA ILE A 428 -18.05 96.13 -58.02
C ILE A 428 -18.57 96.11 -59.47
N ASN A 429 -17.81 95.58 -60.42
CA ASN A 429 -18.23 95.50 -61.83
C ASN A 429 -19.33 94.44 -62.07
N ASP A 430 -19.33 93.34 -61.31
CA ASP A 430 -20.37 92.31 -61.37
C ASP A 430 -21.72 92.76 -60.81
N ILE A 431 -21.74 93.79 -59.95
CA ILE A 431 -22.97 94.44 -59.47
C ILE A 431 -23.53 95.43 -60.50
N ILE A 432 -22.68 96.03 -61.33
CA ILE A 432 -23.06 97.09 -62.29
C ILE A 432 -23.54 96.51 -63.64
N ASN A 433 -22.97 95.38 -64.08
CA ASN A 433 -23.29 94.77 -65.38
C ASN A 433 -24.73 94.22 -65.56
N PRO A 434 -25.49 93.78 -64.54
CA PRO A 434 -26.88 93.37 -64.71
C PRO A 434 -27.85 94.54 -64.95
N ILE A 435 -27.42 95.79 -64.74
CA ILE A 435 -28.27 96.98 -64.86
C ILE A 435 -28.32 97.51 -66.30
N ASN A 436 -27.28 97.26 -67.11
CA ASN A 436 -27.21 97.78 -68.49
C ASN A 436 -27.75 96.84 -69.58
N ASN A 437 -27.93 95.54 -69.33
CA ASN A 437 -28.43 94.59 -70.34
C ASN A 437 -29.94 94.29 -70.23
N LYS A 438 -30.73 95.19 -69.64
CA LYS A 438 -32.21 95.10 -69.57
C LYS A 438 -32.95 96.15 -70.42
N LYS A 439 -32.26 96.82 -71.35
CA LYS A 439 -32.88 97.68 -72.38
C LYS A 439 -32.16 97.53 -73.72
N GLU A 440 -32.74 96.69 -74.55
CA GLU A 440 -32.95 96.76 -76.02
C GLU A 440 -32.76 95.41 -76.71
#